data_AF-A0A2W7MVP5-F1
#
_entry.id   AF-A0A2W7MVP5-F1
#
_cell.length_a   1.000
_cell.length_b   1.000
_cell.length_c   1.000
_cell.angle_alpha   90.00
_cell.angle_beta   90.00
_cell.angle_gamma   90.00
#
_symmetry.space_group_name_H-M   'P 1'
#
loop_
_entity.id
_entity.type
_entity.pdbx_description
1 polymer ?
#
loop_
_entity_poly.entity_id
_entity_poly.type
_entity_poly.pdbx_seq_one_letter_code
_entity_poly.pdbx_strand_id
1 'polypeptide(L)'
;MGRTNKSVSFNDEDELDVELLNHAERPNRLTGKKRNFSKYVKRLIDEDIKREAAGNKRGLPSIEDEPIVSKKKDAYTLELMQGYL
;
A
#
# COMPACT_ATOMS: atom_id res chain seq x y z
N MET A 1 -14.35 -27.51 -6.17
CA MET A 1 -13.50 -26.98 -5.09
C MET A 1 -13.96 -25.58 -4.73
N GLY A 2 -14.46 -25.35 -3.52
CA GLY A 2 -14.90 -24.03 -3.09
C GLY A 2 -13.69 -23.16 -2.74
N ARG A 3 -13.63 -21.93 -3.27
CA ARG A 3 -12.63 -20.94 -2.84
C ARG A 3 -12.94 -20.53 -1.40
N THR A 4 -12.07 -20.90 -0.46
CA THR A 4 -12.14 -20.42 0.92
C THR A 4 -11.45 -19.06 0.99
N ASN A 5 -12.21 -18.01 1.29
CA ASN A 5 -11.63 -16.70 1.58
C ASN A 5 -11.09 -16.74 3.02
N LYS A 6 -9.80 -16.44 3.20
CA LYS A 6 -9.23 -16.24 4.53
C LYS A 6 -9.51 -14.80 4.96
N SER A 7 -10.06 -14.62 6.15
CA SER A 7 -10.15 -13.30 6.78
C SER A 7 -8.75 -12.86 7.20
N VAL A 8 -8.46 -11.58 7.03
CA VAL A 8 -7.24 -10.93 7.51
C VAL A 8 -7.65 -9.95 8.60
N SER A 9 -6.93 -9.97 9.72
CA SER A 9 -7.13 -9.03 10.83
C SER A 9 -6.39 -7.73 10.56
N PHE A 10 -6.96 -6.63 11.03
CA PHE A 10 -6.40 -5.29 10.99
C PHE A 10 -6.02 -4.88 12.40
N ASN A 11 -4.88 -4.22 12.57
CA ASN A 11 -4.39 -3.75 13.86
C ASN A 11 -4.59 -2.24 13.98
N ASP A 12 -5.44 -1.80 14.89
CA ASP A 12 -5.70 -0.37 15.14
C ASP A 12 -4.60 0.32 15.97
N GLU A 13 -3.65 -0.44 16.51
CA GLU A 13 -2.44 0.11 17.13
C GLU A 13 -1.27 0.28 16.15
N ASP A 14 -1.36 -0.32 14.94
CA ASP A 14 -0.33 -0.19 13.92
C ASP A 14 -0.55 1.08 13.08
N GLU A 15 0.47 1.95 13.03
CA GLU A 15 0.38 3.26 12.39
C GLU A 15 0.10 3.17 10.88
N LEU A 16 0.65 2.16 10.20
CA LEU A 16 0.46 1.98 8.75
C LEU A 16 -0.94 1.50 8.44
N ASP A 17 -1.46 0.59 9.27
CA ASP A 17 -2.84 0.13 9.19
C ASP A 17 -3.79 1.31 9.38
N VAL A 18 -3.60 2.11 10.44
CA VAL A 18 -4.42 3.30 10.72
C VAL A 18 -4.38 4.31 9.56
N GLU A 19 -3.21 4.56 8.98
CA GLU A 19 -3.07 5.44 7.82
C GLU A 19 -3.87 4.92 6.60
N LEU A 20 -3.80 3.61 6.34
CA LEU A 20 -4.53 2.96 5.26
C LEU A 20 -6.05 3.09 5.45
N LEU A 21 -6.53 2.94 6.70
CA LEU A 21 -7.94 3.12 7.05
C LEU A 21 -8.37 4.57 6.83
N ASN A 22 -7.60 5.53 7.33
CA ASN A 22 -7.87 6.95 7.14
C ASN A 22 -7.98 7.31 5.66
N HIS A 23 -7.10 6.78 4.82
CA HIS A 23 -7.16 7.02 3.38
C HIS A 23 -8.40 6.41 2.71
N ALA A 24 -8.88 5.25 3.17
CA ALA A 24 -10.12 4.65 2.68
C ALA A 24 -11.37 5.45 3.12
N GLU A 25 -11.33 6.01 4.32
CA GLU A 25 -12.40 6.82 4.89
C GLU A 25 -12.47 8.24 4.32
N ARG A 26 -11.39 8.75 3.71
CA ARG A 26 -11.44 10.03 3.00
C ARG A 26 -12.54 10.00 1.94
N PRO A 27 -13.48 10.97 1.93
CA PRO A 27 -14.52 11.05 0.92
C PRO A 27 -13.89 11.11 -0.47
N ASN A 28 -14.39 10.29 -1.39
CA ASN A 28 -13.98 10.39 -2.78
C ASN A 28 -14.41 11.76 -3.32
N ARG A 29 -13.48 12.54 -3.87
CA ARG A 29 -13.73 13.86 -4.45
C ARG A 29 -14.86 13.86 -5.50
N LEU A 30 -15.03 12.77 -6.23
CA LEU A 30 -16.03 12.65 -7.30
C LEU A 30 -17.42 12.24 -6.80
N THR A 31 -17.49 11.39 -5.77
CA THR A 31 -18.76 10.78 -5.33
C THR A 31 -19.21 11.24 -3.95
N GLY A 32 -18.37 11.98 -3.21
CA GLY A 32 -18.59 12.41 -1.84
C GLY A 32 -18.72 11.28 -0.82
N LYS A 33 -18.52 10.02 -1.22
CA LYS A 33 -18.71 8.83 -0.40
C LYS A 33 -17.38 8.25 0.06
N LYS A 34 -17.35 7.72 1.29
CA LYS A 34 -16.24 6.91 1.80
C LYS A 34 -16.11 5.62 1.00
N ARG A 35 -14.90 5.06 0.92
CA ARG A 35 -14.67 3.76 0.29
C ARG A 35 -14.93 2.65 1.31
N ASN A 36 -15.42 1.50 0.86
CA ASN A 36 -15.42 0.31 1.71
C ASN A 36 -13.96 -0.15 1.89
N PHE A 37 -13.49 -0.20 3.13
CA PHE A 37 -12.09 -0.47 3.47
C PHE A 37 -11.59 -1.80 2.87
N SER A 38 -12.28 -2.91 3.13
CA SER A 38 -11.86 -4.23 2.63
C SER A 38 -11.80 -4.29 1.10
N LYS A 39 -12.78 -3.69 0.42
CA LYS A 39 -12.80 -3.60 -1.05
C LYS A 39 -11.67 -2.71 -1.58
N TYR A 40 -11.35 -1.65 -0.87
CA TYR A 40 -10.28 -0.73 -1.20
C TYR A 40 -8.90 -1.40 -1.09
N VAL A 41 -8.62 -2.05 0.05
CA VAL A 41 -7.36 -2.79 0.28
C VAL A 41 -7.19 -3.90 -0.75
N LYS A 42 -8.24 -4.69 -1.01
CA LYS A 42 -8.19 -5.73 -2.04
C LYS A 42 -7.82 -5.17 -3.42
N ARG A 43 -8.37 -4.02 -3.79
CA ARG A 43 -8.06 -3.37 -5.07
C ARG A 43 -6.60 -2.94 -5.16
N LEU A 44 -6.03 -2.39 -4.08
CA LEU A 44 -4.61 -2.01 -4.05
C LEU A 44 -3.71 -3.22 -4.26
N ILE A 45 -3.98 -4.32 -3.54
CA ILE A 45 -3.23 -5.57 -3.68
C ILE A 45 -3.34 -6.09 -5.13
N ASP A 46 -4.54 -6.12 -5.70
CA ASP A 46 -4.75 -6.55 -7.08
C ASP A 46 -3.99 -5.67 -8.09
N GLU A 47 -3.94 -4.36 -7.86
CA GLU A 47 -3.18 -3.40 -8.68
C GLU A 47 -1.67 -3.61 -8.54
N ASP A 48 -1.18 -3.88 -7.33
CA ASP A 48 0.24 -4.15 -7.09
C ASP A 48 0.68 -5.47 -7.73
N ILE A 49 -0.10 -6.55 -7.57
CA ILE A 49 0.15 -7.84 -8.24
C ILE A 49 0.20 -7.66 -9.76
N LYS A 50 -0.73 -6.89 -10.33
CA LYS A 50 -0.74 -6.60 -11.78
C LYS A 50 0.49 -5.78 -12.20
N ARG A 51 0.92 -4.81 -11.39
CA ARG A 51 2.11 -3.99 -11.66
C ARG A 51 3.39 -4.83 -11.65
N GLU A 52 3.52 -5.73 -10.69
CA GLU A 52 4.64 -6.68 -10.61
C GLU A 52 4.64 -7.66 -11.80
N ALA A 53 3.48 -8.23 -12.13
CA ALA A 53 3.32 -9.17 -13.25
C ALA A 53 3.63 -8.51 -14.61
N ALA A 54 3.41 -7.21 -14.76
CA ALA A 54 3.74 -6.45 -15.96
C ALA A 54 5.25 -6.16 -16.12
N GLY A 55 6.10 -6.66 -15.22
CA GLY A 55 7.55 -6.44 -15.26
C GLY A 55 7.98 -5.01 -14.91
N ASN A 56 7.04 -4.17 -14.46
CA ASN A 56 7.31 -2.79 -14.12
C ASN A 56 7.80 -2.69 -12.67
N LYS A 57 9.04 -3.16 -12.43
CA LYS A 57 9.74 -3.02 -11.13
C LYS A 57 10.24 -1.58 -10.90
N ARG A 58 9.43 -0.57 -11.21
CA ARG A 58 9.72 0.79 -10.78
C ARG A 58 9.19 0.93 -9.36
N GLY A 59 10.13 0.88 -8.42
CA GLY A 59 9.87 1.25 -7.03
C GLY A 59 9.20 2.62 -6.95
N LEU A 60 8.31 2.73 -5.97
CA LEU A 60 7.53 3.90 -5.59
C LEU A 60 6.47 4.35 -6.61
N PRO A 61 5.24 4.59 -6.15
CA PRO A 61 4.19 5.13 -7.00
C PRO A 61 4.61 6.52 -7.49
N SER A 62 4.52 6.74 -8.80
CA SER A 62 4.49 8.09 -9.35
C SER A 62 3.13 8.68 -8.98
N ILE A 63 3.06 9.26 -7.78
CA ILE A 63 1.95 10.10 -7.35
C ILE A 63 2.41 11.53 -7.62
N GLU A 64 1.76 12.22 -8.55
CA GLU A 64 1.73 13.69 -8.51
C GLU A 64 0.92 14.21 -7.31
N ASP A 65 0.46 13.34 -6.40
CA ASP A 65 -0.12 13.67 -5.10
C ASP A 65 0.65 12.92 -4.00
N GLU A 66 1.74 13.50 -3.49
CA GLU A 66 2.42 13.22 -2.22
C GLU A 66 2.65 11.75 -1.76
N PRO A 67 3.91 11.35 -1.48
CA PRO A 67 4.19 10.04 -0.90
C PRO A 67 3.54 9.90 0.49
N ILE A 68 2.76 8.83 0.66
CA ILE A 68 2.12 8.44 1.93
C ILE A 68 3.18 8.21 3.03
N VAL A 69 4.39 7.77 2.66
CA VAL A 69 5.48 7.58 3.63
C VAL A 69 6.41 8.79 3.63
N SER A 70 6.38 9.55 4.72
CA SER A 70 7.39 10.54 5.07
C SER A 70 8.78 9.91 4.97
N LYS A 71 9.67 10.52 4.17
CA LYS A 71 11.08 10.15 4.07
C LYS A 71 11.81 10.44 5.40
N LYS A 72 11.51 9.70 6.47
CA LYS A 72 12.53 9.43 7.48
C LYS A 72 13.41 8.35 6.88
N LYS A 73 14.68 8.71 6.70
CA LYS A 73 15.72 7.78 6.28
C LYS A 73 15.81 6.70 7.36
N ASP A 74 15.14 5.59 7.12
CA ASP A 74 15.35 4.39 7.90
C ASP A 74 16.82 4.00 7.78
N ALA A 75 17.49 3.89 8.93
CA ALA A 75 18.91 3.58 9.06
C ALA A 75 19.29 2.17 8.56
N TYR A 76 18.36 1.45 7.95
CA TYR A 76 18.52 0.05 7.54
C TYR A 76 18.87 -0.12 6.05
N THR A 77 18.96 0.96 5.26
CA THR A 77 19.38 0.88 3.84
C THR A 77 20.89 0.95 3.60
N LEU A 78 21.75 0.78 4.61
CA LEU A 78 23.22 0.80 4.45
C LEU A 78 23.88 -0.59 4.37
N GLU A 79 23.15 -1.69 4.52
CA GLU A 79 23.75 -3.04 4.49
C GLU A 79 23.60 -3.78 3.15
N LEU A 80 23.21 -3.10 2.06
CA LEU A 80 23.21 -3.69 0.72
C LEU A 80 24.16 -3.01 -0.27
N MET A 81 25.24 -2.40 0.24
CA MET A 81 26.42 -2.09 -0.56
C MET A 81 27.68 -2.62 0.12
N GLN A 82 27.72 -3.94 0.32
CA GLN A 82 29.00 -4.65 0.34
C GLN A 82 29.49 -4.85 -1.09
N GLY A 83 30.78 -4.58 -1.31
CA GLY A 83 31.64 -5.45 -2.11
C GLY A 83 31.36 -5.51 -3.61
N TYR A 84 31.72 -4.45 -4.33
CA TYR A 84 32.35 -4.55 -5.66
C TYR A 84 33.20 -3.30 -5.88
N LEU A 85 34.45 -3.34 -5.42
CA LEU A 85 35.71 -3.00 -6.11
C LEU A 85 36.86 -2.93 -5.09
#